data_AF-B0X463-F1
#
_entry.id   AF-B0X463-F1
#
_cell.length_a   1.000
_cell.length_b   1.000
_cell.length_c   1.000
_cell.angle_alpha   90.00
_cell.angle_beta   90.00
_cell.angle_gamma   90.00
#
_symmetry.space_group_name_H-M   'P 1'
#
loop_
_entity.id
_entity.type
_entity.pdbx_description
1 polymer ?
#
loop_
_entity_poly.entity_id
_entity_poly.type
_entity_poly.pdbx_seq_one_letter_code
_entity_poly.pdbx_strand_id
1 'polypeptide(L)'
;MHIQAELGLEEEDVWRCVLAWAKNQAGVTQPTAHWTEEERQRVCQQLAPVISHVRLFLIDSQVFAEEVEPTGAVPIELSLERYRRAALHSNKLPASAAPIQAGPGLAENDKRLQPRLMLNLFHGSAILKTTDSHARHAERVLRGAEADLETDVPGVDERVRNLVLVLVLVLVLVLVLVLVLVLVLVLVLVLVLILVLVLVLVLVLVLVLVLVLVLVLVLVLVLVLVLVLVLVLVLVLVLVLVLVLVLVLVLVLVLVLVLVLVLPPSKFEIVKKPYAICYHPDCGPIFGAGADLLISNNCNINMESYSNFPHSYDGPNATFGNLFGDYNFSIADYEVFTLAPSAVPGGIKMKHDRYP
;
A
#
# COMPACT_ATOMS: atom_id res chain seq x y z
N MET A 1 -36.21 15.34 25.80
CA MET A 1 -36.53 16.78 25.93
C MET A 1 -35.89 17.49 24.74
N HIS A 2 -36.66 17.71 23.67
CA HIS A 2 -36.17 17.97 22.31
C HIS A 2 -36.49 19.43 21.91
N ILE A 3 -35.88 20.42 22.57
CA ILE A 3 -36.19 21.87 22.36
C ILE A 3 -34.99 22.67 21.81
N GLN A 4 -33.84 22.05 21.52
CA GLN A 4 -32.61 22.81 21.25
C GLN A 4 -32.31 23.20 19.79
N ALA A 5 -33.31 23.31 18.92
CA ALA A 5 -33.06 23.73 17.53
C ALA A 5 -33.50 25.16 17.19
N GLU A 6 -34.22 25.89 18.05
CA GLU A 6 -35.02 27.05 17.58
C GLU A 6 -34.87 28.36 18.37
N LEU A 7 -33.84 28.52 19.22
CA LEU A 7 -33.53 29.83 19.81
C LEU A 7 -32.43 30.53 19.02
N GLY A 8 -32.77 31.70 18.46
CA GLY A 8 -31.88 32.62 17.77
C GLY A 8 -30.93 33.40 18.66
N LEU A 9 -30.37 32.80 19.69
CA LEU A 9 -29.42 33.47 20.56
C LEU A 9 -28.00 33.26 20.05
N GLU A 10 -27.15 34.27 20.18
CA GLU A 10 -25.71 34.11 19.99
C GLU A 10 -25.20 33.10 21.04
N GLU A 11 -24.21 32.28 20.69
CA GLU A 11 -23.77 31.19 21.57
C GLU A 11 -23.14 31.72 22.88
N GLU A 12 -22.68 32.97 22.89
CA GLU A 12 -22.26 33.69 24.10
C GLU A 12 -23.42 33.91 25.09
N ASP A 13 -24.60 34.30 24.59
CA ASP A 13 -25.79 34.46 25.42
C ASP A 13 -26.31 33.11 25.91
N VAL A 14 -26.25 32.08 25.05
CA VAL A 14 -26.57 30.70 25.45
C VAL A 14 -25.63 30.24 26.57
N TRP A 15 -24.33 30.51 26.45
CA TRP A 15 -23.35 30.21 27.49
C TRP A 15 -23.67 30.95 28.80
N ARG A 16 -23.92 32.26 28.76
CA ARG A 16 -24.25 33.06 29.94
C ARG A 16 -25.54 32.59 30.62
N CYS A 17 -26.56 32.21 29.86
CA CYS A 17 -27.80 31.63 30.40
C CYS A 17 -27.56 30.27 31.06
N VAL A 18 -26.78 29.38 30.43
CA VAL A 18 -26.43 28.06 30.97
C VAL A 18 -25.57 28.20 32.24
N LEU A 19 -24.63 29.14 32.24
CA LEU A 19 -23.79 29.47 33.39
C LEU A 19 -24.64 30.03 34.54
N ALA A 20 -25.57 30.94 34.27
CA ALA A 20 -26.48 31.49 35.27
C ALA A 20 -27.40 30.40 35.87
N TRP A 21 -27.89 29.48 35.04
CA TRP A 21 -28.65 28.32 35.51
C TRP A 21 -27.80 27.40 36.40
N ALA A 22 -26.58 27.05 35.99
CA ALA A 22 -25.70 26.17 36.75
C ALA A 22 -25.28 26.81 38.09
N LYS A 23 -25.02 28.13 38.09
CA LYS A 23 -24.80 28.93 39.29
C LYS A 23 -25.99 28.86 40.25
N ASN A 24 -27.20 29.00 39.73
CA ASN A 24 -28.42 28.93 40.53
C ASN A 24 -28.66 27.53 41.12
N GLN A 25 -28.38 26.47 40.36
CA GLN A 25 -28.46 25.08 40.84
C GLN A 25 -27.37 24.75 41.89
N ALA A 26 -26.19 25.34 41.77
CA ALA A 26 -25.10 25.18 42.73
C ALA A 26 -25.20 26.12 43.94
N GLY A 27 -26.13 27.08 43.94
CA GLY A 27 -26.29 28.09 44.99
C GLY A 27 -25.16 29.12 45.06
N VAL A 28 -24.49 29.41 43.94
CA VAL A 28 -23.33 30.32 43.86
C VAL A 28 -23.72 31.60 43.15
N THR A 29 -23.68 32.75 43.83
CA THR A 29 -24.08 34.04 43.26
C THR A 29 -22.90 34.87 42.74
N GLN A 30 -21.70 34.64 43.26
CA GLN A 30 -20.51 35.42 42.95
C GLN A 30 -19.95 35.24 41.53
N PRO A 31 -19.22 36.24 40.97
CA PRO A 31 -18.58 36.15 39.64
C PRO A 31 -17.52 35.05 39.56
N THR A 32 -17.29 34.49 38.37
CA THR A 32 -16.37 33.35 38.10
C THR A 32 -14.96 33.54 38.65
N ALA A 33 -14.45 34.76 38.71
CA ALA A 33 -13.12 35.09 39.21
C ALA A 33 -12.92 34.88 40.73
N HIS A 34 -14.01 34.75 41.52
CA HIS A 34 -13.96 34.70 42.99
C HIS A 34 -14.41 33.35 43.57
N TRP A 35 -14.61 32.34 42.73
CA TRP A 35 -15.11 31.04 43.17
C TRP A 35 -14.09 30.28 44.02
N THR A 36 -14.56 29.65 45.09
CA THR A 36 -13.76 28.66 45.81
C THR A 36 -13.70 27.35 45.03
N GLU A 37 -12.70 26.51 45.30
CA GLU A 37 -12.53 25.22 44.59
C GLU A 37 -13.79 24.34 44.69
N GLU A 38 -14.44 24.36 45.86
CA GLU A 38 -15.65 23.58 46.16
C GLU A 38 -16.87 24.10 45.40
N GLU A 39 -17.00 25.42 45.23
CA GLU A 39 -18.06 26.04 44.43
C GLU A 39 -17.87 25.77 42.94
N ARG A 40 -16.62 25.86 42.47
CA ARG A 40 -16.27 25.54 41.09
C ARG A 40 -16.62 24.09 40.77
N GLN A 41 -16.29 23.15 41.65
CA GLN A 41 -16.63 21.73 41.46
C GLN A 41 -18.14 21.50 41.40
N ARG A 42 -18.93 22.15 42.25
CA ARG A 42 -20.41 22.03 42.22
C ARG A 42 -21.00 22.60 40.93
N VAL A 43 -20.54 23.76 40.47
CA VAL A 43 -20.99 24.36 39.21
C VAL A 43 -20.54 23.49 38.01
N CYS A 44 -19.33 22.95 38.03
CA CYS A 44 -18.84 22.01 37.02
C CYS A 44 -19.67 20.72 36.94
N GLN A 45 -20.08 20.16 38.08
CA GLN A 45 -20.95 18.98 38.09
C GLN A 45 -22.30 19.25 37.41
N GLN A 46 -22.84 20.46 37.57
CA GLN A 46 -24.08 20.86 36.90
C GLN A 46 -23.88 21.21 35.41
N LEU A 47 -22.70 21.73 35.05
CA LEU A 47 -22.36 22.08 33.66
C LEU A 47 -21.98 20.87 32.81
N ALA A 48 -21.37 19.82 33.40
CA ALA A 48 -20.90 18.64 32.68
C ALA A 48 -21.93 17.97 31.74
N PRO A 49 -23.22 17.79 32.12
CA PRO A 49 -24.20 17.20 31.19
C PRO A 49 -24.65 18.17 30.09
N VAL A 50 -24.54 19.49 30.30
CA VAL A 50 -25.07 20.52 29.39
C VAL A 50 -24.00 21.08 28.45
N ILE A 51 -22.71 20.99 28.82
CA ILE A 51 -21.59 21.55 28.07
C ILE A 51 -21.45 20.95 26.66
N SER A 52 -21.84 19.68 26.47
CA SER A 52 -21.84 18.99 25.17
C SER A 52 -22.85 19.59 24.19
N HIS A 53 -23.85 20.30 24.68
CA HIS A 53 -24.90 20.95 23.90
C HIS A 53 -24.61 22.42 23.58
N VAL A 54 -23.63 23.03 24.24
CA VAL A 54 -23.16 24.40 23.94
C VAL A 54 -22.15 24.34 22.81
N ARG A 55 -22.32 25.16 21.76
CA ARG A 55 -21.40 25.15 20.61
C ARG A 55 -20.20 26.04 20.91
N LEU A 56 -19.29 25.53 21.74
CA LEU A 56 -18.13 26.26 22.27
C LEU A 56 -17.20 26.88 21.19
N PHE A 57 -17.21 26.35 19.97
CA PHE A 57 -16.42 26.88 18.86
C PHE A 57 -16.98 28.17 18.24
N LEU A 58 -18.21 28.57 18.59
CA LEU A 58 -18.89 29.75 18.08
C LEU A 58 -18.93 30.92 19.06
N ILE A 59 -18.42 30.72 20.28
CA ILE A 59 -18.24 31.76 21.29
C ILE A 59 -17.01 32.59 20.90
N ASP A 60 -17.03 33.92 21.08
CA ASP A 60 -15.88 34.78 20.81
C ASP A 60 -14.63 34.41 21.64
N SER A 61 -13.47 34.65 21.06
CA SER A 61 -12.16 34.29 21.62
C SER A 61 -11.94 34.89 23.01
N GLN A 62 -12.34 36.14 23.21
CA GLN A 62 -12.18 36.85 24.47
C GLN A 62 -13.14 36.31 25.54
N VAL A 63 -14.43 36.14 25.19
CA VAL A 63 -15.46 35.65 26.12
C VAL A 63 -15.15 34.24 26.61
N PHE A 64 -14.59 33.39 25.77
CA PHE A 64 -14.19 32.04 26.19
C PHE A 64 -13.00 32.04 27.16
N ALA A 65 -11.97 32.86 26.91
CA ALA A 65 -10.81 32.92 27.78
C ALA A 65 -11.14 33.53 29.15
N GLU A 66 -12.02 34.53 29.18
CA GLU A 66 -12.39 35.25 30.41
C GLU A 66 -13.53 34.57 31.19
N GLU A 67 -14.52 33.97 30.52
CA GLU A 67 -15.72 33.43 31.18
C GLU A 67 -15.82 31.90 31.14
N VAL A 68 -15.35 31.24 30.09
CA VAL A 68 -15.56 29.78 29.88
C VAL A 68 -14.41 28.96 30.48
N GLU A 69 -13.16 29.28 30.14
CA GLU A 69 -11.98 28.55 30.58
C GLU A 69 -11.79 28.51 32.10
N PRO A 70 -12.00 29.62 32.86
CA PRO A 70 -11.85 29.62 34.31
C PRO A 70 -12.83 28.70 35.05
N THR A 71 -13.94 28.31 34.40
CA THR A 71 -14.88 27.36 35.00
C THR A 71 -14.28 25.96 35.10
N GLY A 72 -13.37 25.57 34.20
CA GLY A 72 -12.80 24.22 34.16
C GLY A 72 -13.78 23.12 33.75
N ALA A 73 -14.99 23.48 33.30
CA ALA A 73 -16.02 22.53 32.85
C ALA A 73 -15.81 22.03 31.42
N VAL A 74 -14.89 22.63 30.67
CA VAL A 74 -14.59 22.27 29.27
C VAL A 74 -13.44 21.26 29.21
N PRO A 75 -13.64 20.09 28.56
CA PRO A 75 -12.57 19.13 28.32
C PRO A 75 -11.38 19.76 27.59
N ILE A 76 -10.17 19.41 28.02
CA ILE A 76 -8.91 20.01 27.52
C ILE A 76 -8.73 19.79 26.01
N GLU A 77 -9.29 18.71 25.46
CA GLU A 77 -9.24 18.41 24.03
C GLU A 77 -10.03 19.45 23.21
N LEU A 78 -11.14 19.96 23.77
CA LEU A 78 -11.99 20.93 23.11
C LEU A 78 -11.42 22.36 23.19
N SER A 79 -10.75 22.71 24.29
CA SER A 79 -10.05 24.00 24.39
C SER A 79 -8.85 24.04 23.45
N LEU A 80 -8.04 22.97 23.37
CA LEU A 80 -6.90 22.89 22.46
C LEU A 80 -7.31 22.95 20.98
N GLU A 81 -8.37 22.24 20.61
CA GLU A 81 -8.87 22.26 19.23
C GLU A 81 -9.40 23.65 18.83
N ARG A 82 -9.98 24.39 19.78
CA ARG A 82 -10.39 25.78 19.58
C ARG A 82 -9.19 26.70 19.38
N TYR A 83 -8.16 26.61 20.22
CA TYR A 83 -6.94 27.39 20.09
C TYR A 83 -6.22 27.12 18.76
N ARG A 84 -6.16 25.84 18.32
CA ARG A 84 -5.64 25.46 17.01
C ARG A 84 -6.40 26.17 15.87
N ARG A 85 -7.74 26.19 15.93
CA ARG A 85 -8.57 26.82 14.88
C ARG A 85 -8.45 28.35 14.88
N ALA A 86 -8.41 28.98 16.06
CA ALA A 86 -8.21 30.42 16.18
C ALA A 86 -6.83 30.85 15.64
N ALA A 87 -5.78 30.06 15.89
CA ALA A 87 -4.43 30.31 15.37
C ALA A 87 -4.33 30.15 13.84
N LEU A 88 -5.13 29.26 13.24
CA LEU A 88 -5.19 29.09 11.78
C LEU A 88 -5.94 30.23 11.08
N HIS A 89 -6.97 30.80 11.73
CA HIS A 89 -7.74 31.93 11.18
C HIS A 89 -7.12 33.31 11.48
N SER A 90 -6.23 33.45 12.46
CA SER A 90 -5.51 34.70 12.74
C SER A 90 -4.36 34.98 11.78
N ASN A 91 -3.91 33.96 11.03
CA ASN A 91 -2.83 34.10 10.06
C ASN A 91 -3.35 34.55 8.68
N LYS A 92 -3.84 35.81 8.60
CA LYS A 92 -3.88 36.53 7.32
C LYS A 92 -2.43 36.84 6.89
N LEU A 93 -1.80 35.92 6.17
CA LEU A 93 -0.70 36.24 5.26
C LEU A 93 -1.24 36.55 3.86
N PRO A 94 -0.53 37.40 3.08
CA PRO A 94 -1.07 38.02 1.88
C PRO A 94 -1.19 37.01 0.74
N ALA A 95 -2.04 37.37 -0.22
CA ALA A 95 -2.30 36.63 -1.44
C ALA A 95 -1.01 36.31 -2.22
N SER A 96 -0.47 35.09 -2.09
CA SER A 96 0.31 34.35 -3.12
C SER A 96 0.96 33.08 -2.53
N ALA A 97 0.16 32.06 -2.21
CA ALA A 97 0.64 30.68 -2.14
C ALA A 97 -0.55 29.71 -2.25
N ALA A 98 -0.41 28.68 -3.08
CA ALA A 98 -1.46 27.72 -3.44
C ALA A 98 -1.99 26.89 -2.25
N PRO A 99 -3.28 26.50 -2.24
CA PRO A 99 -3.82 25.62 -1.22
C PRO A 99 -3.47 24.15 -1.53
N ILE A 100 -2.82 23.49 -0.56
CA ILE A 100 -2.76 22.03 -0.48
C ILE A 100 -4.16 21.53 -0.06
N GLN A 101 -4.69 20.61 -0.85
CA GLN A 101 -6.02 20.03 -0.71
C GLN A 101 -6.16 19.24 0.60
N ALA A 102 -7.08 19.68 1.47
CA ALA A 102 -7.80 18.79 2.36
C ALA A 102 -9.11 18.39 1.66
N GLY A 103 -9.34 17.08 1.49
CA GLY A 103 -10.44 16.54 0.67
C GLY A 103 -11.84 16.93 1.15
N PRO A 104 -12.84 16.93 0.25
CA PRO A 104 -14.22 17.28 0.59
C PRO A 104 -14.89 16.06 1.24
N GLY A 105 -15.38 16.18 2.47
CA GLY A 105 -16.21 15.11 3.04
C GLY A 105 -16.45 15.08 4.54
N LEU A 106 -15.76 15.90 5.36
CA LEU A 106 -15.89 15.77 6.83
C LEU A 106 -16.25 17.06 7.58
N ALA A 107 -16.12 18.24 6.96
CA ALA A 107 -16.32 19.51 7.68
C ALA A 107 -17.76 20.05 7.65
N GLU A 108 -18.62 19.62 6.72
CA GLU A 108 -19.93 20.26 6.50
C GLU A 108 -21.09 19.74 7.37
N ASN A 109 -20.92 18.60 8.06
CA ASN A 109 -21.97 18.04 8.91
C ASN A 109 -21.72 18.24 10.42
N ASP A 110 -20.66 18.94 10.79
CA ASP A 110 -20.33 19.13 12.19
C ASP A 110 -21.22 20.24 12.78
N LYS A 111 -22.34 19.84 13.40
CA LYS A 111 -23.32 20.74 14.03
C LYS A 111 -22.71 21.75 15.02
N ARG A 112 -21.47 21.50 15.46
CA ARG A 112 -20.64 22.33 16.36
C ARG A 112 -20.04 23.56 15.69
N LEU A 113 -19.96 23.57 14.36
CA LEU A 113 -19.38 24.63 13.54
C LEU A 113 -20.45 25.51 12.85
N GLN A 114 -21.72 25.11 12.92
CA GLN A 114 -22.82 25.86 12.31
C GLN A 114 -23.47 26.76 13.36
N PRO A 115 -23.72 28.06 13.09
CA PRO A 115 -24.53 28.90 13.97
C PRO A 115 -25.95 28.34 14.12
N ARG A 116 -26.60 28.57 15.26
CA ARG A 116 -28.01 28.20 15.43
C ARG A 116 -28.84 29.08 14.51
N LEU A 117 -29.38 28.47 13.46
CA LEU A 117 -30.36 29.11 12.59
C LEU A 117 -31.63 29.35 13.39
N MET A 118 -32.11 30.59 13.40
CA MET A 118 -33.49 30.86 13.79
C MET A 118 -34.40 30.17 12.80
N LEU A 119 -35.12 29.13 13.25
CA LEU A 119 -36.38 28.83 12.60
C LEU A 119 -37.36 29.91 13.05
N ASN A 120 -37.84 30.73 12.12
CA ASN A 120 -39.01 31.56 12.36
C ASN A 120 -40.15 30.62 12.76
N LEU A 121 -40.47 30.54 14.05
CA LEU A 121 -41.55 29.71 14.59
C LEU A 121 -42.96 30.15 14.16
N PHE A 122 -43.04 31.13 13.25
CA PHE A 122 -44.25 31.52 12.54
C PHE A 122 -43.89 31.78 11.07
N HIS A 123 -44.54 31.06 10.16
CA HIS A 123 -44.49 31.36 8.74
C HIS A 123 -45.15 32.73 8.53
N GLY A 124 -44.33 33.79 8.35
CA GLY A 124 -44.78 35.11 7.93
C GLY A 124 -44.77 36.25 8.97
N SER A 125 -44.18 36.10 10.15
CA SER A 125 -44.05 37.24 11.09
C SER A 125 -42.61 37.63 11.37
N ALA A 126 -42.24 38.83 10.92
CA ALA A 126 -41.03 39.53 11.32
C ALA A 126 -41.20 40.04 12.76
N ILE A 127 -40.79 39.24 13.75
CA ILE A 127 -40.79 39.67 15.14
C ILE A 127 -39.38 39.43 15.73
N LEU A 128 -38.65 40.55 15.80
CA LEU A 128 -37.56 40.87 16.73
C LEU A 128 -36.20 40.17 16.53
N LYS A 129 -35.47 40.61 15.50
CA LYS A 129 -34.02 40.87 15.61
C LYS A 129 -33.71 42.25 15.03
N THR A 130 -33.74 43.24 15.91
CA THR A 130 -33.22 44.64 15.84
C THR A 130 -34.22 45.68 16.39
N THR A 131 -34.65 45.49 17.64
CA THR A 131 -34.95 46.64 18.52
C THR A 131 -33.98 46.47 19.69
N ASP A 132 -32.82 47.11 19.68
CA ASP A 132 -32.73 48.25 20.59
C ASP A 132 -31.65 49.31 20.32
N SER A 133 -30.91 49.29 19.21
CA SER A 133 -29.84 50.30 19.00
C SER A 133 -30.02 51.24 17.81
N HIS A 134 -30.89 50.95 16.84
CA HIS A 134 -31.10 51.84 15.67
C HIS A 134 -32.49 52.51 15.60
N ALA A 135 -33.51 51.98 16.29
CA ALA A 135 -34.85 52.58 16.28
C ALA A 135 -34.97 53.87 17.11
N ARG A 136 -34.13 54.07 18.15
CA ARG A 136 -34.17 55.29 18.99
C ARG A 136 -33.37 56.47 18.41
N HIS A 137 -32.59 56.26 17.35
CA HIS A 137 -31.84 57.32 16.67
C HIS A 137 -32.55 57.79 15.39
N ALA A 138 -33.20 56.89 14.65
CA ALA A 138 -33.97 57.25 13.45
C ALA A 138 -35.28 58.00 13.78
N GLU A 139 -35.95 57.68 14.89
CA GLU A 139 -37.18 58.38 15.30
C GLU A 139 -36.94 59.76 15.92
N ARG A 140 -35.69 60.07 16.32
CA ARG A 140 -35.30 61.39 16.86
C ARG A 140 -34.76 62.34 15.79
N VAL A 141 -34.27 61.81 14.66
CA VAL A 141 -33.78 62.62 13.52
C VAL A 141 -34.90 62.92 12.52
N LEU A 142 -35.91 62.05 12.37
CA LEU A 142 -37.08 62.34 11.54
C LEU A 142 -38.13 63.23 12.23
N ARG A 143 -38.07 63.40 13.56
CA ARG A 143 -38.91 64.36 14.31
C ARG A 143 -38.32 65.76 14.43
N GLY A 144 -37.14 66.00 13.86
CA GLY A 144 -36.43 67.29 13.89
C GLY A 144 -36.42 68.05 12.56
N ALA A 145 -37.13 67.56 11.53
CA ALA A 145 -37.13 68.16 10.18
C ALA A 145 -38.54 68.52 9.68
N GLU A 146 -39.47 68.77 10.59
CA GLU A 146 -40.83 69.23 10.26
C GLU A 146 -41.32 70.26 11.29
N ALA A 147 -40.44 71.23 11.55
CA ALA A 147 -40.78 72.53 12.11
C ALA A 147 -39.97 73.53 11.28
N ASP A 148 -40.64 74.56 10.77
CA ASP A 148 -40.13 75.61 9.88
C ASP A 148 -40.32 75.37 8.37
N LEU A 149 -41.59 75.39 7.94
CA LEU A 149 -42.00 76.09 6.71
C LEU A 149 -43.53 76.27 6.70
N GLU A 150 -44.05 76.96 7.71
CA GLU A 150 -45.30 77.72 7.56
C GLU A 150 -44.98 78.97 6.75
N THR A 151 -45.10 78.87 5.42
CA THR A 151 -45.35 80.05 4.58
C THR A 151 -46.59 79.78 3.75
N ASP A 152 -47.63 80.47 4.21
CA ASP A 152 -48.92 80.72 3.60
C ASP A 152 -48.77 81.17 2.13
N VAL A 153 -49.24 80.34 1.19
CA VAL A 153 -49.60 80.77 -0.17
C VAL A 153 -50.84 79.98 -0.63
N PRO A 154 -52.03 80.59 -0.68
CA PRO A 154 -53.24 79.91 -1.10
C PRO A 154 -53.39 80.00 -2.62
N GLY A 155 -53.68 78.88 -3.29
CA GLY A 155 -54.45 78.91 -4.55
C GLY A 155 -53.94 78.17 -5.78
N VAL A 156 -52.77 77.50 -5.75
CA VAL A 156 -52.37 76.62 -6.87
C VAL A 156 -51.72 75.34 -6.32
N ASP A 157 -52.16 74.18 -6.81
CA ASP A 157 -51.36 72.95 -6.96
C ASP A 157 -51.37 71.80 -5.94
N GLU A 158 -52.49 71.51 -5.26
CA GLU A 158 -52.72 70.17 -4.68
C GLU A 158 -52.54 69.05 -5.73
N ARG A 159 -52.91 69.37 -6.98
CA ARG A 159 -52.75 68.53 -8.17
C ARG A 159 -51.27 68.30 -8.54
N VAL A 160 -50.39 69.31 -8.46
CA VAL A 160 -48.96 69.13 -8.80
C VAL A 160 -48.24 68.37 -7.70
N ARG A 161 -48.55 68.62 -6.41
CA ARG A 161 -47.99 67.82 -5.32
C ARG A 161 -48.36 66.34 -5.46
N ASN A 162 -49.63 66.05 -5.76
CA ASN A 162 -50.06 64.67 -6.01
C ASN A 162 -49.40 64.08 -7.27
N LEU A 163 -49.24 64.86 -8.34
CA LEU A 163 -48.54 64.43 -9.56
C LEU A 163 -47.07 64.09 -9.27
N VAL A 164 -46.38 64.92 -8.50
CA VAL A 164 -44.99 64.71 -8.08
C VAL A 164 -44.87 63.47 -7.20
N LEU A 165 -45.75 63.30 -6.21
CA LEU A 165 -45.78 62.10 -5.37
C LEU A 165 -46.01 60.82 -6.18
N VAL A 166 -46.97 60.84 -7.12
CA VAL A 166 -47.21 59.71 -8.03
C VAL A 166 -46.00 59.43 -8.90
N LEU A 167 -45.37 60.46 -9.47
CA LEU A 167 -44.17 60.30 -10.30
C LEU A 167 -43.00 59.69 -9.51
N VAL A 168 -42.75 60.20 -8.30
CA VAL A 168 -41.70 59.67 -7.40
C VAL A 168 -42.01 58.22 -7.02
N LEU A 169 -43.25 57.91 -6.65
CA LEU A 169 -43.65 56.55 -6.30
C LEU A 169 -43.46 55.59 -7.48
N VAL A 170 -43.88 55.97 -8.68
CA VAL A 170 -43.70 55.16 -9.90
C VAL A 170 -42.22 54.97 -10.19
N LEU A 171 -41.40 56.02 -10.08
CA LEU A 171 -39.96 55.94 -10.31
C LEU A 171 -39.29 54.98 -9.31
N VAL A 172 -39.61 55.10 -8.02
CA VAL A 172 -39.09 54.22 -6.96
C VAL A 172 -39.53 52.78 -7.22
N LEU A 173 -40.79 52.55 -7.56
CA LEU A 173 -41.30 51.21 -7.87
C LEU A 173 -40.58 50.58 -9.06
N VAL A 174 -40.40 51.33 -10.14
CA VAL A 174 -39.67 50.87 -11.33
C VAL A 174 -38.21 50.57 -10.98
N LEU A 175 -37.55 51.45 -10.22
CA LEU A 175 -36.16 51.25 -9.80
C LEU A 175 -36.01 49.98 -8.95
N VAL A 176 -36.89 49.78 -7.96
CA VAL A 176 -36.89 48.58 -7.11
C VAL A 176 -37.14 47.33 -7.95
N LEU A 177 -38.11 47.37 -8.87
CA LEU A 177 -38.41 46.24 -9.75
C LEU A 177 -37.20 45.87 -10.63
N VAL A 178 -36.55 46.87 -11.24
CA VAL A 178 -35.35 46.66 -12.07
C VAL A 178 -34.21 46.10 -11.22
N LEU A 179 -33.99 46.63 -10.02
CA LEU A 179 -32.94 46.14 -9.12
C LEU A 179 -33.19 44.68 -8.72
N VAL A 180 -34.42 44.33 -8.33
CA VAL A 180 -34.79 42.96 -7.97
C VAL A 180 -34.62 42.03 -9.17
N LEU A 181 -35.05 42.45 -10.37
CA LEU A 181 -34.89 41.66 -11.59
C LEU A 181 -33.42 41.40 -11.92
N VAL A 182 -32.57 42.42 -11.86
CA VAL A 182 -31.13 42.29 -12.10
C VAL A 182 -30.50 41.38 -11.06
N LEU A 183 -30.85 41.54 -9.78
CA LEU A 183 -30.33 40.70 -8.70
C LEU A 183 -30.70 39.22 -8.91
N VAL A 184 -31.97 38.94 -9.23
CA VAL A 184 -32.44 37.57 -9.52
C VAL A 184 -31.73 37.00 -10.73
N LEU A 185 -31.57 37.78 -11.81
CA LEU A 185 -30.88 37.34 -13.01
C LEU A 185 -29.41 36.98 -12.72
N VAL A 186 -28.69 37.84 -11.99
CA VAL A 186 -27.30 37.60 -11.59
C VAL A 186 -27.20 36.36 -10.72
N LEU A 187 -28.10 36.20 -9.74
CA LEU A 187 -28.12 35.05 -8.85
C LEU A 187 -28.35 33.75 -9.63
N VAL A 188 -29.33 33.72 -10.53
CA VAL A 188 -29.62 32.56 -11.39
C VAL A 188 -28.42 32.25 -12.28
N LEU A 189 -27.80 33.26 -12.89
CA LEU A 189 -26.62 33.08 -13.74
C LEU A 189 -25.45 32.47 -12.96
N VAL A 190 -25.16 33.00 -11.76
CA VAL A 190 -24.09 32.48 -10.90
C VAL A 190 -24.39 31.05 -10.47
N LEU A 191 -25.64 30.76 -10.09
CA LEU A 191 -26.05 29.41 -9.70
C LEU A 191 -25.88 28.41 -10.86
N VAL A 192 -26.34 28.77 -12.06
CA VAL A 192 -26.19 27.94 -13.27
C VAL A 192 -24.72 27.73 -13.59
N LEU A 193 -23.89 28.77 -13.49
CA LEU A 193 -22.45 28.68 -13.73
C LEU A 193 -21.78 27.71 -12.74
N ILE A 194 -22.08 27.82 -11.45
CA ILE A 194 -21.55 26.92 -10.41
C ILE A 194 -22.01 25.48 -10.68
N LEU A 195 -23.29 25.29 -11.01
CA LEU A 195 -23.83 23.96 -11.32
C LEU A 195 -23.11 23.32 -12.52
N VAL A 196 -22.95 24.06 -13.61
CA VAL A 196 -22.24 23.58 -14.81
C VAL A 196 -20.78 23.28 -14.47
N LEU A 197 -20.10 24.15 -13.72
CA LEU A 197 -18.72 23.93 -13.31
C LEU A 197 -18.57 22.66 -12.48
N VAL A 198 -19.43 22.46 -11.47
CA VAL A 198 -19.42 21.26 -10.63
C VAL A 198 -19.71 20.02 -11.47
N LEU A 199 -20.70 20.07 -12.36
CA LEU A 199 -21.03 18.96 -13.24
C LEU A 199 -19.85 18.57 -14.15
N VAL A 200 -19.21 19.55 -14.78
CA VAL A 200 -18.04 19.32 -15.65
C VAL A 200 -16.89 18.74 -14.82
N LEU A 201 -16.63 19.28 -13.62
CA LEU A 201 -15.58 18.78 -12.74
C LEU A 201 -15.83 17.32 -12.34
N VAL A 202 -17.05 16.98 -11.91
CA VAL A 202 -17.42 15.61 -11.55
C VAL A 202 -17.28 14.69 -12.76
N LEU A 203 -17.75 15.10 -13.94
CA LEU A 203 -17.63 14.31 -15.16
C LEU A 203 -16.17 14.03 -15.53
N VAL A 204 -15.31 15.05 -15.50
CA VAL A 204 -13.87 14.91 -15.78
C VAL A 204 -13.23 13.99 -14.74
N LEU A 205 -13.54 14.16 -13.46
CA LEU A 205 -13.02 13.31 -12.40
C LEU A 205 -13.41 11.84 -12.60
N VAL A 206 -14.68 11.57 -12.88
CA VAL A 206 -15.18 10.20 -13.15
C VAL A 206 -14.49 9.63 -14.39
N LEU A 207 -14.35 10.40 -15.46
CA LEU A 207 -13.69 9.96 -16.68
C LEU A 207 -12.23 9.60 -16.42
N VAL A 208 -11.48 10.45 -15.72
CA VAL A 208 -10.07 10.20 -15.35
C VAL A 208 -9.98 8.96 -14.47
N LEU A 209 -10.85 8.82 -13.48
CA LEU A 209 -10.88 7.64 -12.60
C LEU A 209 -11.12 6.35 -13.39
N VAL A 210 -12.11 6.34 -14.27
CA VAL A 210 -12.43 5.18 -15.13
C VAL A 210 -11.24 4.86 -16.05
N LEU A 211 -10.63 5.87 -16.66
CA LEU A 211 -9.47 5.69 -17.53
C LEU A 211 -8.29 5.07 -16.77
N VAL A 212 -7.96 5.61 -15.59
CA VAL A 212 -6.89 5.08 -14.73
C VAL A 212 -7.19 3.63 -14.32
N LEU A 213 -8.43 3.35 -13.93
CA LEU A 213 -8.85 2.00 -13.55
C LEU A 213 -8.70 1.00 -14.71
N VAL A 214 -9.17 1.37 -15.91
CA VAL A 214 -9.04 0.54 -17.10
C VAL A 214 -7.57 0.33 -17.46
N LEU A 215 -6.74 1.38 -17.39
CA LEU A 215 -5.31 1.28 -17.66
C LEU A 215 -4.61 0.32 -16.69
N VAL A 216 -4.88 0.44 -15.39
CA VAL A 216 -4.32 -0.45 -14.36
C VAL A 216 -4.78 -1.89 -14.61
N LEU A 217 -6.06 -2.10 -14.91
CA LEU A 217 -6.59 -3.44 -15.20
C LEU A 217 -5.90 -4.07 -16.41
N VAL A 218 -5.75 -3.33 -17.51
CA VAL A 218 -5.07 -3.79 -18.72
C VAL A 218 -3.61 -4.12 -18.42
N LEU A 219 -2.92 -3.25 -17.68
CA LEU A 219 -1.52 -3.48 -17.30
C LEU A 219 -1.35 -4.75 -16.46
N VAL A 220 -2.20 -4.94 -15.44
CA VAL A 220 -2.18 -6.16 -14.61
C VAL A 220 -2.45 -7.40 -15.46
N LEU A 221 -3.44 -7.34 -16.36
CA LEU A 221 -3.77 -8.46 -17.24
C LEU A 221 -2.59 -8.83 -18.15
N VAL A 222 -1.96 -7.83 -18.78
CA VAL A 222 -0.79 -8.05 -19.65
C VAL A 222 0.37 -8.63 -18.84
N LEU A 223 0.64 -8.11 -17.64
CA LEU A 223 1.70 -8.61 -16.78
C LEU A 223 1.47 -10.09 -16.40
N VAL A 224 0.25 -10.43 -15.98
CA VAL A 224 -0.11 -11.82 -15.64
C VAL A 224 0.04 -12.73 -16.86
N LEU A 225 -0.42 -12.29 -18.03
CA LEU A 225 -0.29 -13.07 -19.27
C LEU A 225 1.18 -13.32 -19.63
N VAL A 226 2.03 -12.29 -19.58
CA VAL A 226 3.46 -12.41 -19.85
C VAL A 226 4.12 -13.36 -18.84
N LEU A 227 3.80 -13.23 -17.56
CA LEU A 227 4.34 -14.11 -16.52
C LEU A 227 3.97 -15.58 -16.77
N VAL A 228 2.69 -15.85 -17.07
CA VAL A 228 2.21 -17.20 -17.38
C VAL A 228 2.91 -17.75 -18.62
N LEU A 229 3.04 -16.94 -19.68
CA LEU A 229 3.73 -17.35 -20.90
C LEU A 229 5.20 -17.71 -20.64
N VAL A 230 5.92 -16.87 -19.91
CA VAL A 230 7.32 -17.12 -19.53
C VAL A 230 7.44 -18.39 -18.70
N LEU A 231 6.55 -18.59 -17.72
CA LEU A 231 6.55 -19.79 -16.89
C LEU A 231 6.32 -21.06 -17.71
N VAL A 232 5.34 -21.05 -18.61
CA VAL A 232 5.04 -22.18 -19.50
C VAL A 232 6.24 -22.46 -20.41
N LEU A 233 6.85 -21.42 -20.99
CA LEU A 233 8.03 -21.59 -21.84
C LEU A 233 9.21 -22.21 -21.08
N VAL A 234 9.50 -21.72 -19.88
CA VAL A 234 10.57 -22.26 -19.03
C VAL A 234 10.28 -23.71 -18.67
N LEU A 235 9.05 -24.04 -18.30
CA LEU A 235 8.66 -25.41 -17.97
C LEU A 235 8.82 -26.36 -19.17
N VAL A 236 8.36 -25.95 -20.35
CA VAL A 236 8.51 -26.73 -21.59
C VAL A 236 9.99 -26.92 -21.91
N LEU A 237 10.80 -25.87 -21.81
CA LEU A 237 12.24 -25.96 -22.06
C LEU A 237 12.93 -26.94 -21.11
N VAL A 238 12.65 -26.85 -19.81
CA VAL A 238 13.19 -27.76 -18.79
C VAL A 238 12.75 -29.20 -19.08
N LEU A 239 11.48 -29.43 -19.42
CA LEU A 239 10.98 -30.75 -19.75
C LEU A 239 11.69 -31.34 -20.97
N VAL A 240 11.84 -30.56 -22.04
CA VAL A 240 12.55 -30.98 -23.26
C VAL A 240 14.02 -31.30 -22.94
N LEU A 241 14.69 -30.46 -22.16
CA LEU A 241 16.08 -30.68 -21.77
C LEU A 241 16.24 -31.98 -20.97
N VAL A 242 15.38 -32.21 -19.97
CA VAL A 242 15.38 -33.44 -19.16
C VAL A 242 15.13 -34.66 -20.04
N LEU A 243 14.15 -34.59 -20.95
CA LEU A 243 13.84 -35.69 -21.86
C LEU A 243 15.02 -36.02 -22.79
N VAL A 244 15.66 -35.01 -23.38
CA VAL A 244 16.84 -35.18 -24.22
C VAL A 244 17.99 -35.79 -23.42
N LEU A 245 18.25 -35.31 -22.21
CA LEU A 245 19.30 -35.85 -21.35
C LEU A 245 19.05 -37.33 -21.01
N VAL A 246 17.83 -37.68 -20.62
CA VAL A 246 17.45 -39.07 -20.33
C VAL A 246 17.62 -39.94 -21.57
N LEU A 247 17.17 -39.47 -22.73
CA LEU A 247 17.31 -40.21 -23.99
C LEU A 247 18.78 -40.45 -24.35
N VAL A 248 19.63 -39.43 -24.25
CA VAL A 248 21.07 -39.54 -24.50
C VAL A 248 21.71 -40.52 -23.52
N LEU A 249 21.38 -40.43 -22.23
CA LEU A 249 21.92 -41.34 -21.21
C LEU A 249 21.52 -42.80 -21.50
N VAL A 250 20.26 -43.05 -21.82
CA VAL A 250 19.76 -44.39 -22.18
C VAL A 250 20.47 -44.89 -23.43
N LEU A 251 20.63 -44.04 -24.46
CA LEU A 251 21.33 -44.41 -25.69
C LEU A 251 22.80 -44.78 -25.41
N VAL A 252 23.51 -43.98 -24.62
CA VAL A 252 24.90 -44.27 -24.23
C VAL A 252 24.98 -45.57 -23.44
N LEU A 253 24.09 -45.79 -22.48
CA LEU A 253 24.05 -47.02 -21.69
C LEU A 253 23.82 -48.26 -22.58
N VAL A 254 22.86 -48.18 -23.50
CA VAL A 254 22.58 -49.26 -24.45
C VAL A 254 23.79 -49.51 -25.35
N LEU A 255 24.43 -48.45 -25.85
CA LEU A 255 25.62 -48.58 -26.70
C LEU A 255 26.78 -49.25 -25.95
N VAL A 256 27.06 -48.82 -24.72
CA VAL A 256 28.10 -49.43 -23.88
C VAL A 256 27.77 -50.89 -23.59
N LEU A 257 26.52 -51.20 -23.23
CA LEU A 257 26.08 -52.57 -22.97
C LEU A 257 26.25 -53.46 -24.21
N VAL A 258 25.84 -52.98 -25.38
CA VAL A 258 26.03 -53.70 -26.65
C VAL A 258 27.51 -53.88 -26.94
N LEU A 259 28.34 -52.85 -26.75
CA LEU A 259 29.79 -52.96 -26.97
C LEU A 259 30.42 -54.02 -26.07
N VAL A 260 30.10 -54.03 -24.77
CA VAL A 260 30.62 -55.01 -23.81
C VAL A 260 30.13 -56.43 -24.11
N LEU A 261 28.89 -56.60 -24.57
CA LEU A 261 28.33 -57.91 -24.89
C LEU A 261 28.79 -58.46 -26.25
N VAL A 262 29.06 -57.61 -27.22
CA VAL A 262 29.44 -58.01 -28.59
C VAL A 262 30.95 -58.23 -28.72
N LEU A 263 31.78 -57.56 -27.91
CA LEU A 263 33.22 -57.80 -27.92
C LEU A 263 33.54 -59.16 -27.29
N PRO A 264 34.00 -60.16 -28.07
CA PRO A 264 34.38 -61.44 -27.49
C PRO A 264 35.62 -61.26 -26.58
N PRO A 265 35.75 -62.07 -25.52
CA PRO A 265 36.97 -62.10 -24.74
C PRO A 265 38.16 -62.38 -25.67
N SER A 266 39.15 -61.49 -25.65
CA SER A 266 40.32 -61.60 -26.50
C SER A 266 41.29 -62.61 -25.90
N LYS A 267 41.47 -63.75 -26.59
CA LYS A 267 42.48 -64.74 -26.24
C LYS A 267 43.79 -64.39 -26.94
N PHE A 268 44.83 -64.13 -26.17
CA PHE A 268 46.20 -64.03 -26.70
C PHE A 268 46.84 -65.42 -26.71
N GLU A 269 47.36 -65.84 -27.86
CA GLU A 269 47.99 -67.15 -28.00
C GLU A 269 49.44 -67.09 -27.49
N ILE A 270 49.89 -68.20 -26.90
CA ILE A 270 51.27 -68.31 -26.40
C ILE A 270 52.19 -68.72 -27.56
N VAL A 271 53.03 -67.80 -28.01
CA VAL A 271 54.03 -68.05 -29.07
C VAL A 271 55.22 -68.82 -28.52
N LYS A 272 55.65 -68.51 -27.30
CA LYS A 272 56.83 -69.10 -26.67
C LYS A 272 56.47 -69.89 -25.41
N LYS A 273 55.99 -71.12 -25.61
CA LYS A 273 55.53 -72.02 -24.53
C LYS A 273 56.49 -72.16 -23.34
N PRO A 274 57.83 -72.27 -23.53
CA PRO A 274 58.76 -72.38 -22.39
C PRO A 274 58.76 -71.16 -21.46
N TYR A 275 58.30 -70.01 -21.94
CA TYR A 275 58.26 -68.75 -21.21
C TYR A 275 56.83 -68.25 -21.00
N ALA A 276 55.85 -69.16 -20.96
CA ALA A 276 54.45 -68.80 -20.76
C ALA A 276 54.20 -68.28 -19.34
N ILE A 277 54.81 -68.93 -18.34
CA ILE A 277 54.73 -68.61 -16.93
C ILE A 277 56.14 -68.71 -16.38
N CYS A 278 56.57 -67.69 -15.64
CA CYS A 278 57.80 -67.71 -14.87
C CYS A 278 57.48 -67.43 -13.40
N TYR A 279 58.23 -68.08 -12.51
CA TYR A 279 58.13 -67.88 -11.08
C TYR A 279 59.48 -67.39 -10.56
N HIS A 280 59.44 -66.48 -9.59
CA HIS A 280 60.61 -66.02 -8.86
C HIS A 280 60.21 -65.86 -7.38
N PRO A 281 61.08 -66.18 -6.41
CA PRO A 281 60.75 -66.04 -4.99
C PRO A 281 60.48 -64.58 -4.59
N ASP A 282 61.21 -63.64 -5.20
CA ASP A 282 61.19 -62.22 -4.83
C ASP A 282 60.33 -61.33 -5.73
N CYS A 283 59.69 -61.87 -6.78
CA CYS A 283 58.70 -61.13 -7.56
C CYS A 283 57.44 -61.97 -7.79
N GLY A 284 56.28 -61.31 -7.89
CA GLY A 284 54.98 -62.00 -7.91
C GLY A 284 54.76 -62.81 -9.19
N PRO A 285 53.53 -63.27 -9.48
CA PRO A 285 53.32 -64.10 -10.67
C PRO A 285 53.63 -63.31 -11.94
N ILE A 286 54.50 -63.89 -12.77
CA ILE A 286 54.90 -63.32 -14.05
C ILE A 286 54.43 -64.26 -15.16
N PHE A 287 53.75 -63.67 -16.13
CA PHE A 287 53.34 -64.33 -17.36
C PHE A 287 54.16 -63.75 -18.50
N GLY A 288 54.74 -64.63 -19.31
CA GLY A 288 55.46 -64.24 -20.52
C GLY A 288 56.94 -63.95 -20.32
N ALA A 289 57.72 -64.05 -21.41
CA ALA A 289 59.13 -63.68 -21.41
C ALA A 289 59.26 -62.16 -21.31
N GLY A 290 60.17 -61.66 -20.47
CA GLY A 290 60.31 -60.22 -20.31
C GLY A 290 59.14 -59.55 -19.60
N ALA A 291 58.35 -60.32 -18.84
CA ALA A 291 57.21 -59.87 -18.06
C ALA A 291 56.13 -59.18 -18.91
N ASP A 292 55.51 -59.95 -19.83
CA ASP A 292 54.31 -59.49 -20.55
C ASP A 292 53.23 -59.02 -19.57
N LEU A 293 53.10 -59.74 -18.46
CA LEU A 293 52.30 -59.35 -17.31
C LEU A 293 53.05 -59.73 -16.04
N LEU A 294 53.40 -58.74 -15.22
CA LEU A 294 53.93 -58.92 -13.88
C LEU A 294 52.94 -58.36 -12.87
N ILE A 295 52.60 -59.18 -11.87
CA ILE A 295 51.84 -58.76 -10.70
C ILE A 295 52.82 -58.62 -9.53
N SER A 296 52.96 -57.42 -9.00
CA SER A 296 53.81 -57.12 -7.85
C SER A 296 53.19 -57.63 -6.54
N ASN A 297 54.02 -57.78 -5.50
CA ASN A 297 53.52 -57.94 -4.13
C ASN A 297 52.77 -56.68 -3.71
N ASN A 298 51.71 -56.79 -2.90
CA ASN A 298 50.87 -55.65 -2.48
C ASN A 298 50.31 -54.84 -3.67
N CYS A 299 49.99 -55.53 -4.79
CA CYS A 299 49.48 -54.93 -6.02
C CYS A 299 48.20 -54.10 -5.85
N ASN A 300 47.49 -54.23 -4.73
CA ASN A 300 46.33 -53.41 -4.38
C ASN A 300 46.67 -52.05 -3.75
N ILE A 301 47.94 -51.83 -3.38
CA ILE A 301 48.40 -50.61 -2.69
C ILE A 301 49.53 -49.94 -3.47
N ASN A 302 50.38 -50.70 -4.18
CA ASN A 302 51.44 -50.15 -5.01
C ASN A 302 51.09 -50.13 -6.50
N MET A 303 51.91 -49.40 -7.27
CA MET A 303 51.77 -49.23 -8.73
C MET A 303 52.99 -49.82 -9.45
N GLU A 304 53.44 -50.96 -8.95
CA GLU A 304 54.65 -51.67 -9.40
C GLU A 304 54.33 -52.89 -10.29
N SER A 305 53.05 -53.25 -10.42
CA SER A 305 52.61 -54.21 -11.43
C SER A 305 52.69 -53.53 -12.79
N TYR A 306 53.20 -54.25 -13.79
CA TYR A 306 53.38 -53.69 -15.12
C TYR A 306 53.15 -54.73 -16.20
N SER A 307 52.95 -54.22 -17.42
CA SER A 307 52.71 -55.04 -18.58
C SER A 307 53.60 -54.62 -19.74
N ASN A 308 54.36 -55.57 -20.27
CA ASN A 308 55.26 -55.37 -21.40
C ASN A 308 54.80 -56.12 -22.67
N PHE A 309 53.48 -56.30 -22.81
CA PHE A 309 52.88 -56.95 -23.99
C PHE A 309 53.31 -56.25 -25.31
N PRO A 310 53.64 -56.98 -26.39
CA PRO A 310 53.70 -58.44 -26.54
C PRO A 310 55.13 -59.03 -26.72
N HIS A 311 55.53 -59.99 -25.88
CA HIS A 311 56.77 -60.78 -26.03
C HIS A 311 56.56 -62.30 -26.17
N SER A 312 55.76 -62.92 -25.30
CA SER A 312 55.43 -64.36 -25.27
C SER A 312 53.95 -64.61 -25.56
N TYR A 313 53.07 -63.72 -25.13
CA TYR A 313 51.66 -63.67 -25.53
C TYR A 313 51.53 -62.71 -26.72
N ASP A 314 51.15 -63.24 -27.88
CA ASP A 314 51.03 -62.47 -29.12
C ASP A 314 49.61 -62.57 -29.68
N GLY A 315 49.22 -61.56 -30.45
CA GLY A 315 47.92 -61.46 -31.10
C GLY A 315 47.71 -60.11 -31.76
N PRO A 316 46.74 -59.99 -32.68
CA PRO A 316 46.54 -58.79 -33.51
C PRO A 316 46.29 -57.49 -32.72
N ASN A 317 45.95 -57.58 -31.42
CA ASN A 317 45.71 -56.43 -30.52
C ASN A 317 46.48 -56.55 -29.18
N ALA A 318 47.59 -57.30 -29.16
CA ALA A 318 48.35 -57.57 -27.95
C ALA A 318 49.20 -56.35 -27.55
N THR A 319 48.59 -55.37 -26.89
CA THR A 319 49.29 -54.19 -26.35
C THR A 319 48.92 -53.98 -24.89
N PHE A 320 49.83 -53.43 -24.09
CA PHE A 320 49.57 -53.13 -22.67
C PHE A 320 48.37 -52.18 -22.48
N GLY A 321 48.17 -51.23 -23.41
CA GLY A 321 47.05 -50.29 -23.40
C GLY A 321 45.68 -50.95 -23.59
N ASN A 322 45.61 -52.08 -24.29
CA ASN A 322 44.37 -52.83 -24.46
C ASN A 322 44.00 -53.68 -23.23
N LEU A 323 44.97 -54.04 -22.39
CA LEU A 323 44.76 -54.93 -21.24
C LEU A 323 44.50 -54.14 -19.94
N PHE A 324 45.30 -53.10 -19.66
CA PHE A 324 45.21 -52.32 -18.40
C PHE A 324 45.20 -50.80 -18.61
N GLY A 325 45.18 -50.32 -19.86
CA GLY A 325 45.17 -48.89 -20.19
C GLY A 325 46.52 -48.20 -20.09
N ASP A 326 47.33 -48.54 -19.07
CA ASP A 326 48.65 -47.97 -18.78
C ASP A 326 49.73 -49.04 -18.63
N TYR A 327 51.01 -48.62 -18.71
CA TYR A 327 52.16 -49.52 -18.56
C TYR A 327 52.29 -50.08 -17.13
N ASN A 328 52.09 -49.22 -16.11
CA ASN A 328 52.02 -49.60 -14.70
C ASN A 328 50.57 -49.49 -14.22
N PHE A 329 50.12 -50.43 -13.38
CA PHE A 329 48.76 -50.46 -12.85
C PHE A 329 48.72 -51.03 -11.43
N SER A 330 47.63 -50.78 -10.72
CA SER A 330 47.29 -51.48 -9.48
C SER A 330 46.19 -52.51 -9.75
N ILE A 331 46.18 -53.57 -8.96
CA ILE A 331 45.19 -54.65 -9.06
C ILE A 331 44.35 -54.63 -7.80
N ALA A 332 43.05 -54.36 -7.96
CA ALA A 332 42.12 -54.37 -6.83
C ALA A 332 41.91 -55.80 -6.30
N ASP A 333 41.76 -56.76 -7.22
CA ASP A 333 41.58 -58.17 -6.91
C ASP A 333 41.94 -59.02 -8.14
N TYR A 334 42.35 -60.27 -7.94
CA TYR A 334 42.56 -61.23 -9.03
C TYR A 334 42.16 -62.65 -8.62
N GLU A 335 41.49 -63.34 -9.53
CA GLU A 335 41.07 -64.72 -9.36
C GLU A 335 41.85 -65.63 -10.32
N VAL A 336 42.28 -66.80 -9.85
CA VAL A 336 42.97 -67.80 -10.67
C VAL A 336 42.04 -68.96 -10.93
N PHE A 337 41.62 -69.12 -12.17
CA PHE A 337 40.79 -70.24 -12.62
C PHE A 337 41.67 -71.38 -13.15
N THR A 338 41.40 -72.61 -12.70
CA THR A 338 42.03 -73.81 -13.26
C THR A 338 41.00 -74.59 -14.05
N LEU A 339 41.42 -75.26 -15.12
CA LEU A 339 40.54 -76.18 -15.83
C LEU A 339 40.23 -77.36 -14.90
N ALA A 340 38.95 -77.66 -14.70
CA ALA A 340 38.55 -78.89 -14.04
C ALA A 340 39.24 -80.06 -14.77
N PRO A 341 39.91 -80.98 -14.06
CA PRO A 341 40.61 -82.08 -14.70
C PRO A 341 39.60 -82.85 -15.54
N SER A 342 39.75 -82.77 -16.87
CA SER A 342 38.95 -83.61 -17.76
C SER A 342 39.25 -85.05 -17.35
N ALA A 343 38.22 -85.82 -17.01
CA ALA A 343 38.34 -87.24 -16.74
C ALA A 343 38.81 -87.95 -18.01
N VAL A 344 40.12 -87.92 -18.27
CA VAL A 344 40.78 -88.74 -19.30
C VAL A 344 41.35 -89.95 -18.59
N PRO A 345 40.88 -91.16 -18.91
CA PRO A 345 41.36 -92.38 -18.31
C PRO A 345 42.74 -92.71 -18.88
N GLY A 346 43.76 -92.80 -18.01
CA GLY A 346 45.08 -93.34 -18.36
C GLY A 346 46.21 -92.38 -18.03
N GLY A 347 46.97 -92.73 -16.99
CA GLY A 347 48.03 -91.89 -16.44
C GLY A 347 49.19 -91.63 -17.39
N ILE A 348 49.66 -90.38 -17.36
CA ILE A 348 51.07 -90.06 -17.60
C ILE A 348 51.53 -89.30 -16.36
N LYS A 349 52.37 -89.96 -15.54
CA LYS A 349 53.06 -89.33 -14.41
C LYS A 349 53.93 -88.20 -14.97
N MET A 350 53.59 -86.94 -14.66
CA MET A 350 54.55 -85.85 -14.83
C MET A 350 55.70 -86.06 -13.83
N LYS A 351 56.87 -86.39 -14.38
CA LYS A 351 58.13 -86.41 -13.64
C LYS A 351 58.41 -84.99 -13.14
N HIS A 352 58.48 -84.83 -11.82
CA HIS A 352 59.16 -83.70 -11.20
C HIS A 352 60.67 -83.88 -11.44
N ASP A 353 61.14 -83.52 -12.63
CA ASP A 353 62.57 -83.29 -12.81
C ASP A 353 62.87 -81.94 -12.16
N ARG A 354 63.39 -82.00 -10.93
CA ARG A 354 64.15 -80.91 -10.32
C ARG A 354 65.28 -80.56 -11.29
N TYR A 355 65.19 -79.42 -11.93
CA TYR A 355 66.38 -78.78 -12.50
C TYR A 355 67.08 -77.97 -11.39
N PRO A 356 68.43 -77.97 -11.38
CA PRO A 356 69.25 -77.40 -10.31
C PRO A 356 69.19 -75.87 -10.22
#